data_AF-A0A8B6GMF1-F1
#
_entry.id   AF-A0A8B6GMF1-F1
#
_cell.length_a   1.000
_cell.length_b   1.000
_cell.length_c   1.000
_cell.angle_alpha   90.00
_cell.angle_beta   90.00
_cell.angle_gamma   90.00
#
_symmetry.space_group_name_H-M   'P 1'
#
loop_
_entity.id
_entity.type
_entity.pdbx_description
1 polymer ?
#
loop_
_entity_poly.entity_id
_entity_poly.type
_entity_poly.pdbx_seq_one_letter_code
_entity_poly.pdbx_strand_id
1 'polypeptide(L)' 'MTCKVCPGSQPVKWIKDGNEIRQSENCQMYNEDAHYKLKLRNTITSDNGQYVVQVGQLSRKLHLRIIGIPDD' A
#
# COMPACT_ATOMS: atom_id res chain seq x y z
N MET A 1 -0.47 3.27 4.03
CA MET A 1 -1.49 3.77 3.08
C MET A 1 -2.85 3.24 3.46
N THR A 2 -3.90 4.05 3.38
CA THR A 2 -5.28 3.64 3.67
C THR A 2 -6.17 3.98 2.48
N CYS A 3 -6.89 3.01 1.95
CA CYS A 3 -7.83 3.19 0.85
C CYS A 3 -9.22 2.76 1.31
N LYS A 4 -10.22 3.64 1.14
CA LYS A 4 -11.62 3.31 1.38
C LYS A 4 -12.25 2.90 0.07
N VAL A 5 -12.88 1.74 0.06
CA VAL A 5 -13.53 1.13 -1.09
C VAL A 5 -15.02 0.97 -0.76
N CYS A 6 -15.89 0.93 -1.76
CA CYS A 6 -17.32 0.67 -1.53
C CYS A 6 -17.53 -0.84 -1.26
N PRO A 7 -18.40 -1.21 -0.31
CA PRO A 7 -18.78 -2.61 -0.10
C PRO A 7 -19.35 -3.20 -1.40
N GLY A 8 -18.82 -4.36 -1.82
CA GLY A 8 -19.13 -4.99 -3.11
C GLY A 8 -18.16 -4.66 -4.26
N SER A 9 -17.11 -3.85 -4.02
CA SER A 9 -16.07 -3.64 -5.02
C SER A 9 -15.10 -4.83 -5.12
N GLN A 10 -14.38 -4.88 -6.24
CA GLN A 10 -13.33 -5.86 -6.51
C GLN A 10 -12.19 -5.83 -5.48
N PRO A 11 -11.44 -6.94 -5.30
CA PRO A 11 -10.32 -6.99 -4.36
C PRO A 11 -9.25 -5.96 -4.70
N VAL A 12 -8.72 -5.30 -3.65
CA VAL A 12 -7.65 -4.33 -3.77
C VAL A 12 -6.31 -5.02 -3.98
N LYS A 13 -5.60 -4.62 -5.03
CA LYS A 13 -4.22 -5.00 -5.34
C LYS A 13 -3.29 -3.83 -5.05
N TRP A 14 -2.17 -4.13 -4.41
CA TRP A 14 -1.11 -3.17 -4.13
C TRP A 14 0.08 -3.49 -5.01
N ILE A 15 0.62 -2.49 -5.69
CA ILE A 15 1.76 -2.64 -6.61
C ILE A 15 2.79 -1.58 -6.23
N LYS A 16 4.04 -1.96 -5.96
CA LYS A 16 5.16 -1.06 -5.68
C LYS A 16 6.12 -1.12 -6.85
N ASP A 17 6.36 0.01 -7.50
CA ASP A 17 7.36 0.12 -8.57
C ASP A 17 7.15 -0.93 -9.69
N GLY A 18 5.89 -1.20 -10.03
CA GLY A 18 5.51 -2.24 -10.99
C GLY A 18 5.48 -3.68 -10.45
N ASN A 19 5.94 -3.91 -9.23
CA ASN A 19 5.93 -5.23 -8.58
C ASN A 19 4.71 -5.38 -7.66
N GLU A 20 3.94 -6.46 -7.82
CA GLU A 20 2.78 -6.73 -6.95
C GLU A 20 3.27 -6.97 -5.51
N ILE A 21 2.81 -6.14 -4.58
CA ILE A 21 3.10 -6.28 -3.16
C ILE A 21 2.26 -7.43 -2.64
N ARG A 22 2.90 -8.34 -1.92
CA ARG A 22 2.24 -9.45 -1.23
C ARG A 22 2.33 -9.23 0.28
N GLN A 23 1.39 -9.83 1.02
CA GLN A 23 1.54 -9.87 2.47
C GLN A 23 2.81 -10.62 2.83
N SER A 24 3.61 -10.04 3.72
CA SER A 24 4.88 -10.59 4.19
C SER A 24 5.17 -9.99 5.57
N GLU A 25 6.19 -10.48 6.27
CA GLU A 25 6.53 -9.96 7.61
C GLU A 25 6.79 -8.45 7.62
N ASN A 26 7.39 -7.94 6.54
CA ASN A 26 7.63 -6.50 6.32
C ASN A 26 6.42 -5.76 5.71
N CYS A 27 5.40 -6.46 5.20
CA CYS A 27 4.25 -5.87 4.50
C CYS A 27 2.93 -6.45 5.04
N GLN A 28 2.32 -5.77 6.00
CA GLN A 28 1.02 -6.16 6.55
C GLN A 28 -0.12 -5.43 5.83
N MET A 29 -1.12 -6.19 5.38
CA MET A 29 -2.33 -5.63 4.80
C MET A 29 -3.50 -5.96 5.72
N TYR A 30 -4.29 -4.94 6.04
CA TYR A 30 -5.52 -5.08 6.80
C TYR A 30 -6.70 -4.74 5.90
N ASN A 31 -7.77 -5.53 6.04
CA ASN A 31 -9.05 -5.27 5.38
C ASN A 31 -10.12 -5.22 6.48
N GLU A 32 -10.65 -4.02 6.73
CA GLU A 32 -11.74 -3.82 7.68
C GLU A 32 -12.85 -3.04 7.01
N ASP A 33 -14.03 -3.63 6.84
CA ASP A 33 -15.25 -2.93 6.41
C ASP A 33 -15.02 -2.03 5.18
N ALA A 34 -14.44 -2.62 4.13
CA ALA A 34 -14.04 -1.98 2.89
C ALA A 34 -12.92 -0.90 3.00
N HIS A 35 -12.26 -0.79 4.15
CA HIS A 35 -11.00 -0.07 4.31
C HIS A 35 -9.82 -1.04 4.15
N TYR A 36 -9.00 -0.79 3.14
CA TYR A 36 -7.76 -1.52 2.89
C TYR A 36 -6.59 -0.69 3.38
N LYS A 37 -5.88 -1.19 4.39
CA LYS A 37 -4.69 -0.54 4.96
C LYS A 37 -3.45 -1.36 4.63
N LEU A 38 -2.46 -0.74 3.99
CA LEU A 38 -1.12 -1.29 3.83
C LEU A 38 -0.19 -0.66 4.86
N LYS A 39 0.34 -1.49 5.75
CA LYS A 39 1.33 -1.16 6.76
C LYS A 39 2.64 -1.84 6.42
N LEU A 40 3.63 -1.03 6.09
CA LEU A 40 4.99 -1.50 5.86
C LEU A 40 5.72 -1.46 7.22
N ARG A 41 6.23 -2.61 7.68
CA ARG A 41 7.12 -2.74 8.83
C ARG A 41 8.55 -2.74 8.33
N ASN A 42 9.44 -2.11 9.09
CA ASN A 42 10.85 -1.94 8.70
C ASN A 42 11.02 -1.17 7.38
N THR A 43 10.24 -0.09 7.23
CA THR A 43 10.35 0.80 6.08
C THR A 43 11.71 1.46 6.04
N ILE A 44 12.55 0.99 5.12
CA ILE A 44 13.83 1.60 4.81
C ILE A 44 13.67 2.61 3.68
N THR A 45 14.69 3.40 3.40
CA THR A 45 14.70 4.29 2.24
C THR A 45 14.39 3.54 0.94
N SER A 46 14.80 2.27 0.78
CA SER A 46 14.42 1.45 -0.40
C SER A 46 12.92 1.15 -0.54
N ASP A 47 12.10 1.36 0.50
CA ASP A 47 10.65 1.33 0.35
C ASP A 47 10.10 2.59 -0.33
N ASN A 48 10.92 3.63 -0.56
CA ASN A 48 10.54 4.72 -1.44
C ASN A 48 10.14 4.20 -2.82
N GLY A 49 9.16 4.82 -3.44
CA GLY A 49 8.79 4.48 -4.81
C GLY A 49 7.35 4.80 -5.13
N GLN A 50 6.93 4.35 -6.31
CA GLN A 50 5.57 4.54 -6.77
C GLN A 50 4.68 3.38 -6.34
N TYR A 51 3.71 3.65 -5.49
CA TYR A 51 2.70 2.68 -5.06
C TYR A 51 1.42 2.89 -5.87
N VAL A 52 0.88 1.81 -6.40
CA VAL A 52 -0.35 1.81 -7.17
C VAL A 52 -1.35 0.89 -6.47
N VAL A 53 -2.51 1.45 -6.14
CA VAL A 53 -3.64 0.70 -5.61
C VAL A 53 -4.61 0.47 -6.76
N GLN A 54 -4.89 -0.80 -7.07
CA GLN A 54 -5.81 -1.20 -8.14
C GLN A 54 -7.01 -1.92 -7.53
N VAL A 55 -8.21 -1.46 -7.85
CA VAL A 55 -9.49 -1.97 -7.36
C VAL A 55 -10.37 -2.23 -8.58
N GLY A 56 -10.28 -3.45 -9.10
CA GLY A 56 -10.91 -3.82 -10.36
C GLY A 56 -10.43 -2.98 -11.54
N GLN A 57 -11.32 -2.11 -12.05
CA GLN A 57 -11.00 -1.19 -13.16
C GLN A 57 -10.42 0.15 -12.68
N LEU A 58 -10.56 0.48 -11.40
CA LEU A 58 -9.99 1.71 -10.84
C LEU A 58 -8.54 1.46 -10.46
N SER A 59 -7.64 2.36 -10.84
CA SER A 59 -6.26 2.34 -10.37
C SER A 59 -5.83 3.74 -9.94
N ARG A 60 -5.08 3.83 -8.83
CA ARG A 60 -4.57 5.08 -8.29
C ARG A 60 -3.10 4.93 -7.98
N LYS A 61 -2.29 5.82 -8.57
CA LYS A 61 -0.85 5.90 -8.34
C LYS A 61 -0.56 6.96 -7.28
N LEU A 62 0.33 6.63 -6.36
CA LEU A 62 0.82 7.48 -5.28
C LEU A 62 2.34 7.37 -5.25
N HIS A 63 3.02 8.49 -5.09
CA HIS A 63 4.46 8.47 -4.82
C HIS A 63 4.66 8.44 -3.30
N LEU A 64 5.22 7.35 -2.77
CA LEU A 64 5.58 7.27 -1.36
C LEU A 64 7.04 7.65 -1.22
N ARG A 65 7.31 8.71 -0.45
CA ARG A 65 8.67 9.08 -0.04
C ARG A 65 8.81 8.80 1.44
N ILE A 66 9.70 7.87 1.78
CA ILE A 66 10.03 7.58 3.17
C ILE A 66 11.13 8.56 3.55
N ILE A 67 10.75 9.58 4.31
CA ILE A 67 11.68 10.49 4.94
C ILE A 67 12.03 9.80 6.25
N GLY A 68 13.23 9.22 6.34
CA GLY A 68 13.70 8.70 7.63
C GLY A 68 13.55 9.82 8.66
N ILE A 69 12.81 9.55 9.73
CA ILE A 69 12.87 10.43 10.89
C ILE A 69 14.33 10.39 11.36
N PRO A 70 15.07 11.51 11.38
CA PRO A 70 16.34 11.53 12.07
C PRO A 70 16.05 11.16 13.52
N ASP A 71 16.77 10.15 14.02
CA ASP A 71 16.81 9.79 15.44
C ASP A 71 17.22 11.06 16.20
N ASP A 72 16.32 11.57 17.07
CA ASP A 72 16.58 12.70 17.97
C ASP A 72 17.08 12.17 19.32
#